data_AF-A0A9W9YPU0-F1
#
_entry.id   AF-A0A9W9YPU0-F1
#
_cell.length_a   1.000
_cell.length_b   1.000
_cell.length_c   1.000
_cell.angle_alpha   90.00
_cell.angle_beta   90.00
_cell.angle_gamma   90.00
#
_symmetry.space_group_name_H-M   'P 1'
#
loop_
_entity.id
_entity.type
_entity.pdbx_description
1 polymer ?
#
loop_
_entity_poly.entity_id
_entity_poly.type
_entity_poly.pdbx_seq_one_letter_code
_entity_poly.pdbx_strand_id
1 'polypeptide(L)'
;MEGDGDSSSSKSVLDHYPDGKVYKCGGHVGRAYTNNLKEAAKKKEFSADIINKNKQRFPLIETVKCQCKRHKSGCGCLSESFIKCARINHFCCLQQCKDPAEYARRMRALGAYHVRNIHEWEGGQCGFHQMKVCTCKECNDDEVECEGTVYKQKMLLLVTSTG
;
A
#
# COMPACT_ATOMS: atom_id res chain seq x y z
N MET A 1 -10.00 -10.65 -20.92
CA MET A 1 -11.35 -10.37 -20.43
C MET A 1 -11.22 -9.93 -18.97
N GLU A 2 -11.61 -8.70 -18.65
CA GLU A 2 -11.44 -8.11 -17.32
C GLU A 2 -12.64 -8.49 -16.43
N GLY A 3 -12.39 -9.13 -15.29
CA GLY A 3 -13.43 -9.51 -14.33
C GLY A 3 -13.32 -8.70 -13.04
N ASP A 4 -14.48 -8.31 -12.50
CA ASP A 4 -14.63 -7.42 -11.33
C ASP A 4 -14.36 -8.09 -9.97
N GLY A 5 -13.58 -9.16 -9.99
CA GLY A 5 -13.22 -9.91 -8.78
C GLY A 5 -14.32 -10.84 -8.27
N ASP A 6 -15.37 -11.08 -9.04
CA ASP A 6 -16.32 -12.16 -8.76
C ASP A 6 -15.70 -13.50 -9.18
N SER A 7 -15.61 -14.44 -8.24
CA SER A 7 -15.11 -15.80 -8.45
C SER A 7 -15.86 -16.58 -9.53
N SER A 8 -17.09 -16.17 -9.87
CA SER A 8 -17.89 -16.72 -10.97
C SER A 8 -17.28 -16.40 -12.35
N SER A 9 -16.81 -15.16 -12.54
CA SER A 9 -16.24 -14.67 -13.80
C SER A 9 -14.92 -15.37 -14.14
N SER A 10 -14.07 -15.62 -13.13
CA SER A 10 -12.83 -16.37 -13.33
C SER A 10 -13.09 -17.83 -13.73
N LYS A 11 -14.11 -18.47 -13.15
CA LYS A 11 -14.47 -19.85 -13.47
C LYS A 11 -14.98 -19.97 -14.89
N SER A 12 -15.94 -19.12 -15.28
CA SER A 12 -16.49 -19.11 -16.63
C SER A 12 -15.41 -18.85 -17.71
N VAL A 13 -14.46 -17.95 -17.45
CA VAL A 13 -13.34 -17.73 -18.39
C VAL A 13 -12.48 -18.98 -18.54
N LEU A 14 -12.16 -19.67 -17.44
CA LEU A 14 -11.34 -20.88 -17.47
C LEU A 14 -12.09 -22.11 -18.04
N ASP A 15 -13.40 -22.17 -17.90
CA ASP A 15 -14.23 -23.24 -18.49
C ASP A 15 -14.22 -23.18 -20.03
N HIS A 16 -14.19 -21.98 -20.60
CA HIS A 16 -14.13 -21.79 -22.06
C HIS A 16 -12.72 -21.62 -22.61
N TYR A 17 -11.78 -21.16 -21.77
CA TYR A 17 -10.38 -20.94 -22.12
C TYR A 17 -9.49 -21.51 -21.01
N PRO A 18 -9.22 -22.84 -21.02
CA PRO A 18 -8.47 -23.51 -19.95
C PRO A 18 -7.05 -22.96 -19.75
N ASP A 19 -6.40 -22.53 -20.84
CA ASP A 19 -5.07 -21.89 -20.82
C ASP A 19 -5.15 -20.36 -20.68
N GLY A 20 -6.36 -19.81 -20.52
CA GLY A 20 -6.62 -18.40 -20.39
C GLY A 20 -6.05 -17.83 -19.09
N LYS A 21 -5.44 -16.64 -19.18
CA LYS A 21 -4.97 -15.90 -18.01
C LYS A 21 -6.06 -14.95 -17.53
N VAL A 22 -6.45 -15.07 -16.26
CA VAL A 22 -7.42 -14.18 -15.61
C VAL A 22 -6.68 -13.05 -14.91
N TYR A 23 -7.04 -11.82 -15.27
CA TYR A 23 -6.48 -10.61 -14.68
C TYR A 23 -7.55 -9.83 -13.92
N LYS A 24 -7.14 -9.15 -12.85
CA LYS A 24 -7.99 -8.20 -12.14
C LYS A 24 -7.81 -6.82 -12.75
N CYS A 25 -8.91 -6.11 -12.99
CA CYS A 25 -8.87 -4.72 -13.45
C CYS A 25 -8.16 -3.85 -12.42
N GLY A 26 -7.11 -3.11 -12.84
CA GLY A 26 -6.34 -2.23 -11.97
C GLY A 26 -7.20 -1.17 -11.29
N GLY A 27 -8.22 -0.64 -11.98
CA GLY A 27 -9.19 0.29 -11.43
C GLY A 27 -10.00 -0.30 -10.27
N HIS A 28 -10.48 -1.54 -10.41
CA HIS A 28 -11.19 -2.23 -9.34
C HIS A 28 -10.27 -2.57 -8.16
N VAL A 29 -9.05 -3.02 -8.42
CA VAL A 29 -8.05 -3.28 -7.37
C VAL A 29 -7.71 -2.01 -6.61
N GLY A 30 -7.53 -0.87 -7.28
CA GLY A 30 -7.27 0.43 -6.66
C GLY A 30 -8.44 0.95 -5.81
N ARG A 31 -9.67 0.80 -6.30
CA ARG A 31 -10.89 1.14 -5.52
C ARG A 31 -11.01 0.26 -4.27
N ALA A 32 -10.85 -1.05 -4.41
CA ALA A 32 -10.92 -1.99 -3.30
C ALA A 32 -9.85 -1.68 -2.23
N TYR A 33 -8.60 -1.40 -2.65
CA TYR A 33 -7.54 -0.99 -1.74
C TYR A 33 -7.91 0.26 -0.93
N THR A 34 -8.41 1.30 -1.59
CA THR A 34 -8.82 2.55 -0.93
C THR A 34 -9.98 2.32 0.04
N ASN A 35 -10.97 1.52 -0.35
CA ASN A 35 -12.12 1.21 0.50
C ASN A 35 -11.70 0.41 1.74
N ASN A 36 -10.79 -0.55 1.60
CA ASN A 36 -10.26 -1.30 2.74
C ASN A 36 -9.55 -0.40 3.75
N LEU A 37 -8.78 0.60 3.29
CA LEU A 37 -8.16 1.59 4.18
C LEU A 37 -9.20 2.46 4.90
N LYS A 38 -10.26 2.90 4.18
CA LYS A 38 -11.36 3.66 4.78
C LYS A 38 -12.11 2.85 5.83
N GLU A 39 -12.35 1.58 5.59
CA GLU A 39 -12.97 0.68 6.58
C GLU A 39 -12.05 0.41 7.77
N ALA A 40 -10.74 0.25 7.54
CA ALA A 40 -9.77 0.13 8.62
C ALA A 40 -9.72 1.40 9.50
N ALA A 41 -9.83 2.59 8.90
CA ALA A 41 -9.81 3.88 9.62
C ALA A 41 -10.99 4.07 10.60
N LYS A 42 -12.07 3.31 10.44
CA LYS A 42 -13.23 3.31 11.35
C LYS A 42 -13.00 2.44 12.58
N LYS A 43 -12.08 1.49 12.50
CA LYS A 43 -11.90 0.41 13.47
C LYS A 43 -10.83 0.75 14.50
N LYS A 44 -11.11 0.45 15.76
CA LYS A 44 -10.10 0.49 16.83
C LYS A 44 -9.14 -0.69 16.71
N GLU A 45 -9.64 -1.84 16.33
CA GLU A 45 -8.93 -3.11 16.17
C GLU A 45 -9.66 -3.97 15.12
N PHE A 46 -9.00 -5.01 14.59
CA PHE A 46 -9.63 -5.93 13.65
C PHE A 46 -10.57 -6.90 14.36
N SER A 47 -11.65 -7.32 13.68
CA SER A 47 -12.56 -8.34 14.23
C SER A 47 -11.92 -9.72 14.22
N ALA A 48 -12.40 -10.61 15.11
CA ALA A 48 -11.95 -12.00 15.19
C ALA A 48 -11.99 -12.72 13.84
N ASP A 49 -13.02 -12.48 13.02
CA ASP A 49 -13.14 -13.08 11.69
C ASP A 49 -12.03 -12.64 10.74
N ILE A 50 -11.71 -11.34 10.74
CA ILE A 50 -10.63 -10.79 9.91
C ILE A 50 -9.28 -11.34 10.41
N ILE A 51 -9.09 -11.42 11.72
CA ILE A 51 -7.89 -11.98 12.32
C ILE A 51 -7.74 -13.45 11.92
N ASN A 52 -8.75 -14.29 12.15
CA ASN A 52 -8.70 -15.72 11.81
C ASN A 52 -8.45 -15.96 10.32
N LYS A 53 -9.03 -15.14 9.45
CA LYS A 53 -8.83 -15.22 8.00
C LYS A 53 -7.42 -14.87 7.54
N ASN A 54 -6.69 -14.02 8.28
CA ASN A 54 -5.44 -13.42 7.81
C ASN A 54 -4.20 -13.72 8.67
N LYS A 55 -4.36 -14.15 9.94
CA LYS A 55 -3.27 -14.29 10.91
C LYS A 55 -2.15 -15.23 10.48
N GLN A 56 -2.46 -16.29 9.75
CA GLN A 56 -1.43 -17.19 9.22
C GLN A 56 -0.48 -16.49 8.23
N ARG A 57 -1.00 -15.51 7.46
CA ARG A 57 -0.22 -14.77 6.45
C ARG A 57 0.32 -13.45 6.97
N PHE A 58 -0.39 -12.85 7.93
CA PHE A 58 -0.08 -11.55 8.51
C PHE A 58 -0.26 -11.62 10.03
N PRO A 59 0.68 -12.23 10.78
CA PRO A 59 0.53 -12.46 12.22
C PRO A 59 0.32 -11.17 13.03
N LEU A 60 0.93 -10.07 12.59
CA LEU A 60 0.76 -8.76 13.22
C LEU A 60 -0.70 -8.27 13.27
N ILE A 61 -1.61 -8.84 12.48
CA ILE A 61 -3.03 -8.48 12.52
C ILE A 61 -3.67 -8.71 13.89
N GLU A 62 -3.11 -9.62 14.70
CA GLU A 62 -3.57 -9.92 16.06
C GLU A 62 -3.27 -8.80 17.06
N THR A 63 -2.25 -7.98 16.80
CA THR A 63 -1.76 -6.96 17.75
C THR A 63 -1.98 -5.53 17.28
N VAL A 64 -2.37 -5.32 16.01
CA VAL A 64 -2.62 -4.00 15.44
C VAL A 64 -3.90 -3.37 16.01
N LYS A 65 -3.73 -2.20 16.65
CA LYS A 65 -4.79 -1.38 17.22
C LYS A 65 -4.54 0.13 16.99
N CYS A 66 -5.60 0.94 16.95
CA CYS A 66 -5.51 2.42 16.92
C CYS A 66 -4.76 2.89 18.17
N GLN A 67 -3.74 3.73 17.96
CA GLN A 67 -2.87 4.27 19.01
C GLN A 67 -3.34 5.64 19.52
N CYS A 68 -4.46 6.18 19.01
CA CYS A 68 -5.01 7.43 19.51
C CYS A 68 -5.53 7.26 20.95
N LYS A 69 -5.26 8.27 21.81
CA LYS A 69 -5.72 8.30 23.21
C LYS A 69 -7.22 8.02 23.37
N ARG A 70 -8.03 8.52 22.43
CA ARG A 70 -9.46 8.24 22.33
C ARG A 70 -9.81 7.87 20.89
N HIS A 71 -10.31 6.66 20.70
CA HIS A 71 -10.80 6.23 19.38
C HIS A 71 -12.08 6.96 19.01
N LYS A 72 -12.16 7.40 17.75
CA LYS A 72 -13.37 7.80 17.05
C LYS A 72 -13.25 7.33 15.61
N SER A 73 -14.36 7.16 14.90
CA SER A 73 -14.30 6.91 13.45
C SER A 73 -13.47 8.01 12.79
N GLY A 74 -12.41 7.65 12.06
CA GLY A 74 -11.43 8.60 11.56
C GLY A 74 -10.43 9.09 12.62
N CYS A 75 -10.10 8.28 13.64
CA CYS A 75 -8.96 8.52 14.52
C CYS A 75 -7.72 8.69 13.62
N GLY A 76 -6.94 9.76 13.81
CA GLY A 76 -5.91 10.23 12.87
C GLY A 76 -4.80 9.23 12.49
N CYS A 77 -4.82 8.01 13.04
CA CYS A 77 -4.01 6.88 12.60
C CYS A 77 -4.10 6.63 11.09
N LEU A 78 -5.29 6.73 10.48
CA LEU A 78 -5.49 6.59 9.03
C LEU A 78 -6.24 7.82 8.50
N SER A 79 -5.56 8.97 8.50
CA SER A 79 -6.13 10.23 8.02
C SER A 79 -6.52 10.18 6.53
N GLU A 80 -7.44 11.05 6.09
CA GLU A 80 -7.80 11.14 4.68
C GLU A 80 -6.60 11.45 3.78
N SER A 81 -5.71 12.31 4.26
CA SER A 81 -4.45 12.64 3.57
C SER A 81 -3.55 11.43 3.43
N PHE A 82 -3.41 10.62 4.49
CA PHE A 82 -2.69 9.36 4.43
C PHE A 82 -3.30 8.40 3.41
N ILE A 83 -4.63 8.20 3.45
CA ILE A 83 -5.34 7.31 2.52
C ILE A 83 -5.16 7.78 1.07
N LYS A 84 -5.21 9.08 0.82
CA LYS A 84 -4.95 9.67 -0.51
C LYS A 84 -3.53 9.35 -0.99
N CYS A 85 -2.52 9.53 -0.15
CA CYS A 85 -1.14 9.19 -0.49
C CYS A 85 -0.94 7.69 -0.71
N ALA A 86 -1.48 6.85 0.17
CA ALA A 86 -1.43 5.40 0.03
C ALA A 86 -2.06 4.93 -1.29
N ARG A 87 -3.18 5.54 -1.71
CA ARG A 87 -3.82 5.27 -3.01
C ARG A 87 -2.93 5.65 -4.19
N ILE A 88 -2.26 6.80 -4.13
CA ILE A 88 -1.34 7.25 -5.18
C ILE A 88 -0.17 6.27 -5.30
N ASN A 89 0.47 5.91 -4.17
CA ASN A 89 1.58 4.95 -4.15
C ASN A 89 1.17 3.58 -4.70
N HIS A 90 -0.02 3.11 -4.33
CA HIS A 90 -0.58 1.85 -4.86
C HIS A 90 -0.82 1.92 -6.36
N PHE A 91 -1.39 3.02 -6.87
CA PHE A 91 -1.58 3.23 -8.30
C PHE A 91 -0.24 3.26 -9.05
N CYS A 92 0.77 3.96 -8.54
CA CYS A 92 2.11 3.96 -9.11
C CYS A 92 2.70 2.55 -9.16
N CYS A 93 2.52 1.73 -8.12
CA CYS A 93 2.96 0.33 -8.13
C CYS A 93 2.26 -0.47 -9.22
N LEU A 94 0.95 -0.30 -9.40
CA LEU A 94 0.21 -0.98 -10.47
C LEU A 94 0.69 -0.61 -11.88
N GLN A 95 1.16 0.63 -12.08
CA GLN A 95 1.67 1.10 -13.36
C GLN A 95 3.14 0.70 -13.62
N GLN A 96 3.98 0.74 -12.58
CA GLN A 96 5.43 0.57 -12.72
C GLN A 96 5.90 -0.87 -12.57
N CYS A 97 5.17 -1.72 -11.85
CA CYS A 97 5.59 -3.11 -11.63
C CYS A 97 5.22 -3.96 -12.84
N LYS A 98 6.24 -4.57 -13.46
CA LYS A 98 6.06 -5.48 -14.59
C LYS A 98 5.80 -6.92 -14.16
N ASP A 99 6.15 -7.25 -12.91
CA ASP A 99 5.98 -8.59 -12.35
C ASP A 99 5.22 -8.55 -11.01
N PRO A 100 4.43 -9.61 -10.70
CA PRO A 100 3.65 -9.66 -9.46
C PRO A 100 4.49 -9.72 -8.18
N ALA A 101 5.72 -10.24 -8.24
CA ALA A 101 6.57 -10.40 -7.07
C ALA A 101 7.10 -9.04 -6.60
N GLU A 102 7.52 -8.18 -7.53
CA GLU A 102 7.93 -6.81 -7.30
C GLU A 102 6.77 -5.96 -6.80
N TYR A 103 5.58 -6.10 -7.39
CA TYR A 103 4.36 -5.47 -6.87
C TYR A 103 4.10 -5.87 -5.41
N ALA A 104 4.18 -7.17 -5.09
CA ALA A 104 3.98 -7.65 -3.73
C ALA A 104 5.07 -7.17 -2.77
N ARG A 105 6.33 -7.11 -3.22
CA ARG A 105 7.47 -6.57 -2.45
C ARG A 105 7.24 -5.10 -2.14
N ARG A 106 6.96 -4.27 -3.15
CA ARG A 106 6.66 -2.84 -2.97
C ARG A 106 5.48 -2.66 -2.03
N MET A 107 4.35 -3.32 -2.25
CA MET A 107 3.18 -3.15 -1.37
C MET A 107 3.43 -3.55 0.09
N ARG A 108 4.27 -4.56 0.36
CA ARG A 108 4.71 -4.88 1.73
C ARG A 108 5.63 -3.79 2.29
N ALA A 109 6.59 -3.31 1.50
CA ALA A 109 7.47 -2.22 1.88
C ALA A 109 6.72 -0.90 2.15
N LEU A 110 5.61 -0.66 1.42
CA LEU A 110 4.71 0.48 1.68
C LEU A 110 4.28 0.46 3.15
N GLY A 111 3.62 -0.62 3.57
CA GLY A 111 3.06 -0.74 4.92
C GLY A 111 4.08 -0.92 6.04
N ALA A 112 5.21 -1.58 5.78
CA ALA A 112 6.22 -1.85 6.80
C ALA A 112 7.17 -0.66 7.07
N TYR A 113 7.55 0.06 6.02
CA TYR A 113 8.66 1.03 6.07
C TYR A 113 8.25 2.40 5.55
N HIS A 114 7.70 2.47 4.33
CA HIS A 114 7.49 3.74 3.62
C HIS A 114 6.51 4.66 4.35
N VAL A 115 5.43 4.09 4.91
CA VAL A 115 4.46 4.84 5.73
C VAL A 115 5.06 5.45 6.99
N ARG A 116 6.26 4.99 7.42
CA ARG A 116 7.02 5.50 8.57
C ARG A 116 8.21 6.38 8.16
N ASN A 117 8.31 6.78 6.89
CA ASN A 117 9.47 7.46 6.32
C ASN A 117 10.78 6.66 6.35
N ILE A 118 10.69 5.34 6.47
CA ILE A 118 11.86 4.46 6.43
C ILE A 118 12.06 4.09 4.95
N HIS A 119 13.17 4.55 4.37
CA HIS A 119 13.45 4.39 2.94
C HIS A 119 14.60 3.42 2.65
N GLU A 120 15.34 3.01 3.67
CA GLU A 120 16.37 1.97 3.63
C GLU A 120 16.19 1.07 4.86
N TRP A 121 16.39 -0.23 4.70
CA TRP A 121 16.30 -1.23 5.77
C TRP A 121 17.18 -2.44 5.44
N GLU A 122 17.37 -3.33 6.42
CA GLU A 122 18.14 -4.55 6.20
C GLU A 122 17.50 -5.41 5.10
N GLY A 123 18.23 -5.63 4.00
CA GLY A 123 17.76 -6.41 2.86
C GLY A 123 16.87 -5.65 1.87
N GLY A 124 16.78 -4.31 1.92
CA GLY A 124 16.12 -3.57 0.85
C GLY A 124 16.02 -2.05 1.00
N GLN A 125 15.50 -1.42 -0.03
CA GLN A 125 15.25 0.02 -0.08
C GLN A 125 13.89 0.35 -0.72
N CYS A 126 13.47 1.60 -0.52
CA CYS A 126 12.29 2.20 -1.09
C CYS A 126 12.28 2.07 -2.62
N GLY A 127 11.14 1.65 -3.17
CA GLY A 127 10.94 1.50 -4.63
C GLY A 127 9.82 2.38 -5.17
N PHE A 128 9.45 3.46 -4.48
CA PHE A 128 8.31 4.31 -4.86
C PHE A 128 8.71 5.62 -5.52
N HIS A 129 9.91 6.11 -5.24
CA HIS A 129 10.45 7.38 -5.71
C HIS A 129 11.98 7.31 -5.61
N GLN A 130 12.65 8.28 -6.22
CA GLN A 130 14.09 8.46 -6.01
C GLN A 130 14.39 8.83 -4.56
N MET A 131 15.59 8.48 -4.10
CA MET A 131 16.05 8.81 -2.75
C MET A 131 16.41 10.30 -2.61
N LYS A 132 16.76 10.95 -3.72
CA LYS A 132 17.08 12.38 -3.79
C LYS A 132 16.01 13.12 -4.60
N VAL A 133 15.72 14.35 -4.18
CA VAL A 133 14.85 15.29 -4.88
C VAL A 133 15.68 16.48 -5.32
N CYS A 134 15.52 16.89 -6.58
CA CYS A 134 16.18 18.06 -7.15
C CYS A 134 15.83 19.34 -6.37
N THR A 135 16.83 20.16 -6.08
CA THR A 135 16.64 21.50 -5.47
C THR A 135 16.90 22.64 -6.44
N CYS A 136 17.66 22.43 -7.51
CA CYS A 136 17.97 23.46 -8.50
C CYS A 136 16.84 23.69 -9.53
N LYS A 137 15.86 22.79 -9.61
CA LYS A 137 14.75 22.78 -10.59
C LYS A 137 15.18 22.62 -12.06
N GLU A 138 16.44 22.28 -12.30
CA GLU A 138 17.00 22.07 -13.65
C GLU A 138 17.29 20.61 -13.96
N CYS A 139 17.29 19.73 -12.94
CA CYS A 139 17.48 18.30 -13.18
C CYS A 139 16.25 17.66 -13.82
N ASN A 140 16.50 16.58 -14.55
CA ASN A 140 15.45 15.64 -14.93
C ASN A 140 14.89 14.98 -13.65
N ASP A 141 13.56 14.85 -13.56
CA ASP A 141 12.89 14.20 -12.43
C ASP A 141 13.30 12.72 -12.28
N ASP A 142 13.72 12.09 -13.39
CA ASP A 142 14.19 10.71 -13.43
C ASP A 142 15.72 10.59 -13.27
N GLU A 143 16.47 11.68 -13.30
CA GLU A 143 17.93 11.69 -13.13
C GLU A 143 18.37 12.96 -12.40
N VAL A 144 18.37 12.90 -11.06
CA VAL A 144 18.80 14.01 -10.21
C VAL A 144 20.33 14.04 -10.12
N GLU A 145 20.95 14.90 -10.92
CA GLU A 145 22.42 15.09 -10.93
C GLU A 145 22.92 16.13 -9.92
N CYS A 146 22.05 17.03 -9.42
CA CYS A 146 22.45 18.03 -8.44
C CYS A 146 22.65 17.42 -7.04
N GLU A 147 23.21 18.21 -6.11
CA GLU A 147 23.39 17.80 -4.71
C GLU A 147 22.07 17.27 -4.11
N GLY A 148 20.97 17.94 -4.44
CA GLY A 148 19.61 17.53 -4.08
C GLY A 148 19.37 17.50 -2.57
N THR A 149 18.22 16.97 -2.17
CA THR A 149 17.93 16.67 -0.76
C THR A 149 17.28 15.29 -0.62
N VAL A 150 17.45 14.66 0.53
CA VAL A 150 16.83 13.37 0.82
C VAL A 150 15.31 13.50 0.77
N TYR A 151 14.64 12.61 0.04
CA TYR A 151 13.19 12.56 -0.02
C TYR A 151 12.60 12.38 1.39
N LYS A 152 11.65 13.24 1.74
CA LYS A 152 10.85 13.12 2.97
C LYS A 152 9.38 12.95 2.61
N GLN A 153 8.81 11.82 3.03
CA GLN A 153 7.39 11.58 2.89
C GLN A 153 6.62 12.55 3.78
N LYS A 154 5.76 13.37 3.17
CA LYS A 154 5.01 14.42 3.88
C LYS A 154 3.88 13.87 4.75
N MET A 155 3.37 12.67 4.45
CA MET A 155 2.17 12.08 5.09
C MET A 155 2.52 10.73 5.71
N LEU A 156 2.94 10.77 6.97
CA LEU A 156 3.36 9.59 7.74
C LEU A 156 2.19 8.99 8.50
N LEU A 157 2.20 7.66 8.60
CA LEU A 157 1.43 6.97 9.63
C LEU A 157 2.07 7.32 10.97
N LEU A 158 1.37 8.09 11.81
CA LEU A 158 1.82 8.38 13.17
C LEU A 158 1.75 7.09 13.99
N VAL A 159 2.84 6.34 14.02
CA VAL A 159 3.04 5.25 14.98
C VAL A 159 3.75 5.89 16.16
N THR A 160 3.06 6.07 17.28
CA THR A 160 3.77 6.29 18.54
C THR A 160 4.54 5.02 18.80
N SER A 161 5.86 5.08 18.65
CA SER A 161 6.78 4.09 19.19
C SER A 161 6.47 3.97 20.69
N THR A 162 5.77 2.92 21.07
CA THR A 162 5.84 2.45 22.46
C THR A 162 7.24 1.88 22.61
N GLY A 163 8.03 2.49 23.49
CA GLY A 163 9.30 1.94 23.96
C GLY A 163 9.13 0.61 24.70
#